data_AF-A0A929FCT7-F1
#
_entry.id   AF-A0A929FCT7-F1
#
_cell.length_a   1.000
_cell.length_b   1.000
_cell.length_c   1.000
_cell.angle_alpha   90.00
_cell.angle_beta   90.00
_cell.angle_gamma   90.00
#
_symmetry.space_group_name_H-M   'P 1'
#
loop_
_entity.id
_entity.type
_entity.pdbx_description
1 polymer ?
#
loop_
_entity_poly.entity_id
_entity_poly.type
_entity_poly.pdbx_seq_one_letter_code
_entity_poly.pdbx_strand_id
1 'polypeptide(L)'
;MVAMVRLGALVGLIFLSSCSQYLNMSRIEADIQDDIERQGRRLTLKDVICPNRVVKQAEAYFRCVGELPDGGQFTINVTQQDDQGTLDWDVPSSKVLINLASLEEKIQAEIRDAVGKSLAVDCRDTYRVNQRGDSFECDVVGAGIVAAGRVESVLVKVNGQSNLEWQEVLIGAVPAAPQAAASGAAASAEATDEKPDVATAAANSTPAAAEEDEDED
;
A
#
# COMPACT_ATOMS: atom_id res chain seq x y z
N MET A 1 -33.40 16.27 -74.65
CA MET A 1 -32.06 16.73 -74.21
C MET A 1 -31.81 16.08 -72.85
N VAL A 2 -31.02 15.00 -72.80
CA VAL A 2 -29.58 14.96 -72.37
C VAL A 2 -29.50 15.07 -70.83
N ALA A 3 -28.81 14.25 -70.02
CA ALA A 3 -27.92 13.08 -70.09
C ALA A 3 -27.80 12.54 -68.63
N MET A 4 -27.76 11.23 -68.33
CA MET A 4 -26.61 10.30 -68.30
C MET A 4 -25.60 10.50 -67.13
N VAL A 5 -25.29 9.37 -66.43
CA VAL A 5 -24.08 9.00 -65.63
C VAL A 5 -23.90 9.68 -64.24
N ARG A 6 -23.61 9.02 -63.08
CA ARG A 6 -22.64 7.95 -62.77
C ARG A 6 -23.03 7.07 -61.57
N LEU A 7 -22.94 5.76 -61.81
CA LEU A 7 -22.85 4.66 -60.85
C LEU A 7 -21.45 4.69 -60.21
N GLY A 8 -21.35 5.02 -58.91
CA GLY A 8 -20.11 4.94 -58.14
C GLY A 8 -20.13 3.72 -57.23
N ALA A 9 -19.26 2.76 -57.49
CA ALA A 9 -19.12 1.53 -56.71
C ALA A 9 -18.63 1.83 -55.28
N LEU A 10 -19.51 1.64 -54.30
CA LEU A 10 -19.17 1.55 -52.88
C LEU A 10 -18.53 0.19 -52.61
N VAL A 11 -17.21 0.12 -52.73
CA VAL A 11 -16.40 -1.00 -52.24
C VAL A 11 -16.38 -0.90 -50.71
N GLY A 12 -17.36 -1.55 -50.07
CA GLY A 12 -17.41 -1.69 -48.62
C GLY A 12 -16.39 -2.72 -48.12
N LEU A 13 -15.24 -2.26 -47.63
CA LEU A 13 -14.34 -3.08 -46.83
C LEU A 13 -15.00 -3.36 -45.47
N ILE A 14 -15.65 -4.51 -45.36
CA ILE A 14 -16.09 -5.07 -44.07
C ILE A 14 -14.83 -5.59 -43.37
N PHE A 15 -14.22 -4.74 -42.54
CA PHE A 15 -13.23 -5.20 -41.57
C PHE A 15 -13.95 -6.03 -40.52
N LEU A 16 -13.87 -7.35 -40.65
CA LEU A 16 -14.21 -8.29 -39.58
C LEU A 16 -13.15 -8.11 -38.50
N SER A 17 -13.31 -7.11 -37.63
CA SER A 17 -12.58 -7.05 -36.38
C SER A 17 -12.98 -8.30 -35.59
N SER A 18 -12.11 -9.32 -35.61
CA SER A 18 -12.22 -10.49 -34.76
C SER A 18 -12.05 -10.00 -33.32
N CYS A 19 -13.17 -9.65 -32.69
CA CYS A 19 -13.19 -9.42 -31.26
C CYS A 19 -12.87 -10.76 -30.60
N SER A 20 -11.71 -10.87 -29.95
CA SER A 20 -11.41 -12.06 -29.15
C SER A 20 -12.44 -12.17 -28.03
N GLN A 21 -13.07 -13.33 -27.92
CA GLN A 21 -14.03 -13.64 -26.84
C GLN A 21 -13.35 -13.79 -25.47
N TYR A 22 -12.02 -13.92 -25.46
CA TYR A 22 -11.22 -14.10 -24.26
C TYR A 22 -10.48 -12.82 -23.90
N LEU A 23 -10.28 -12.65 -22.59
CA LEU A 23 -9.41 -11.64 -22.02
C LEU A 23 -7.92 -12.00 -22.25
N ASN A 24 -7.07 -11.00 -22.37
CA ASN A 24 -5.62 -11.19 -22.51
C ASN A 24 -4.98 -11.29 -21.12
N MET A 25 -4.82 -12.53 -20.62
CA MET A 25 -4.35 -12.78 -19.24
C MET A 25 -2.96 -12.19 -18.98
N SER A 26 -1.99 -12.38 -19.88
CA SER A 26 -0.63 -11.89 -19.67
C SER A 26 -0.56 -10.37 -19.55
N ARG A 27 -1.44 -9.65 -20.27
CA ARG A 27 -1.55 -8.20 -20.10
C ARG A 27 -2.19 -7.84 -18.76
N ILE A 28 -3.25 -8.55 -18.37
CA ILE A 28 -3.96 -8.31 -17.10
C ILE A 28 -3.06 -8.58 -15.90
N GLU A 29 -2.28 -9.66 -15.93
CA GLU A 29 -1.29 -10.00 -14.90
C GLU A 29 -0.27 -8.88 -14.72
N ALA A 30 0.30 -8.38 -15.82
CA ALA A 30 1.23 -7.25 -15.80
C ALA A 30 0.57 -5.95 -15.32
N ASP A 31 -0.63 -5.62 -15.81
CA ASP A 31 -1.35 -4.41 -15.43
C ASP A 31 -1.70 -4.42 -13.92
N ILE A 32 -2.13 -5.57 -13.38
CA ILE A 32 -2.40 -5.75 -11.95
C ILE A 32 -1.11 -5.65 -11.13
N GLN A 33 -0.03 -6.29 -11.57
CA GLN A 33 1.26 -6.22 -10.89
C GLN A 33 1.75 -4.77 -10.79
N ASP A 34 1.81 -4.06 -11.92
CA ASP A 34 2.25 -2.67 -11.99
C ASP A 34 1.41 -1.73 -11.12
N ASP A 35 0.10 -1.98 -11.04
CA ASP A 35 -0.81 -1.21 -10.19
C ASP A 35 -0.57 -1.45 -8.69
N ILE A 36 -0.48 -2.71 -8.27
CA ILE A 36 -0.23 -3.06 -6.87
C ILE A 36 1.13 -2.53 -6.39
N GLU A 37 2.19 -2.67 -7.20
CA GLU A 37 3.53 -2.15 -6.87
C GLU A 37 3.55 -0.62 -6.82
N ARG A 38 2.79 0.04 -7.69
CA ARG A 38 2.66 1.51 -7.65
C ARG A 38 1.95 2.00 -6.39
N GLN A 39 0.93 1.28 -5.93
CA GLN A 39 0.14 1.63 -4.74
C GLN A 39 0.86 1.27 -3.43
N GLY A 40 1.67 0.21 -3.42
CA GLY A 40 2.54 -0.14 -2.31
C GLY A 40 3.97 0.34 -2.57
N ARG A 41 4.34 1.55 -2.14
CA ARG A 41 5.65 2.18 -2.44
C ARG A 41 6.89 1.33 -2.11
N ARG A 42 6.75 0.31 -1.27
CA ARG A 42 7.79 -0.63 -0.83
C ARG A 42 7.41 -2.09 -1.07
N LEU A 43 6.39 -2.33 -1.89
CA LEU A 43 5.90 -3.63 -2.29
C LEU A 43 6.49 -3.95 -3.66
N THR A 44 7.11 -5.12 -3.77
CA THR A 44 7.56 -5.67 -5.04
C THR A 44 7.00 -7.07 -5.14
N LEU A 45 6.37 -7.37 -6.27
CA LEU A 45 5.85 -8.69 -6.55
C LEU A 45 6.87 -9.45 -7.38
N LYS A 46 6.93 -10.75 -7.13
CA LYS A 46 7.64 -11.69 -8.00
C LYS A 46 6.83 -11.96 -9.25
N ASP A 47 5.52 -12.18 -9.08
CA ASP A 47 4.60 -12.52 -10.16
C ASP A 47 3.14 -12.27 -9.76
N VAL A 48 2.25 -12.18 -10.76
CA VAL A 48 0.80 -12.24 -10.60
C VAL A 48 0.26 -13.34 -11.52
N ILE A 49 -0.39 -14.33 -10.94
CA ILE A 49 -0.85 -15.53 -11.65
C ILE A 49 -2.37 -15.52 -11.72
N CYS A 50 -2.93 -15.40 -12.91
CA CYS A 50 -4.36 -15.47 -13.17
C CYS A 50 -4.76 -16.78 -13.87
N PRO A 51 -6.06 -17.12 -13.96
CA PRO A 51 -6.51 -18.29 -14.71
C PRO A 51 -6.21 -18.13 -16.21
N ASN A 52 -5.58 -19.13 -16.83
CA ASN A 52 -5.10 -19.07 -18.23
C ASN A 52 -6.14 -18.70 -19.30
N ARG A 53 -7.43 -18.86 -19.02
CA ARG A 53 -8.50 -18.59 -19.99
C ARG A 53 -9.75 -18.09 -19.29
N VAL A 54 -10.01 -16.80 -19.42
CA VAL A 54 -11.23 -16.16 -18.92
C VAL A 54 -12.01 -15.58 -20.10
N VAL A 55 -13.30 -15.91 -20.16
CA VAL A 55 -14.23 -15.40 -21.16
C VAL A 55 -14.66 -13.98 -20.76
N LYS A 56 -14.72 -13.08 -21.75
CA LYS A 56 -15.30 -11.75 -21.56
C LYS A 56 -16.77 -11.85 -21.23
N GLN A 57 -17.13 -11.43 -20.04
CA GLN A 57 -18.49 -11.49 -19.53
C GLN A 57 -18.67 -10.43 -18.45
N ALA A 58 -19.63 -9.53 -18.64
CA ALA A 58 -19.96 -8.52 -17.65
C ALA A 58 -20.29 -9.17 -16.29
N GLU A 59 -19.82 -8.54 -15.22
CA GLU A 59 -19.97 -8.95 -13.82
C GLU A 59 -19.36 -10.31 -13.47
N ALA A 60 -18.62 -10.94 -14.40
CA ALA A 60 -17.94 -12.20 -14.11
C ALA A 60 -16.76 -11.98 -13.17
N TYR A 61 -16.58 -12.92 -12.26
CA TYR A 61 -15.57 -12.87 -11.21
C TYR A 61 -14.54 -13.99 -11.37
N PHE A 62 -13.28 -13.68 -11.10
CA PHE A 62 -12.21 -14.66 -10.98
C PHE A 62 -11.16 -14.19 -9.96
N ARG A 63 -10.21 -15.08 -9.64
CA ARG A 63 -9.14 -14.79 -8.67
C ARG A 63 -7.79 -14.93 -9.34
N CYS A 64 -6.91 -13.99 -9.04
CA CYS A 64 -5.49 -14.12 -9.29
C CYS A 64 -4.74 -14.31 -7.97
N VAL A 65 -3.48 -14.74 -8.06
CA VAL A 65 -2.58 -14.93 -6.93
C VAL A 65 -1.38 -14.02 -7.13
N GLY A 66 -1.13 -13.12 -6.18
CA GLY A 66 0.12 -12.36 -6.14
C GLY A 66 1.18 -13.13 -5.38
N GLU A 67 2.38 -13.26 -5.94
CA GLU A 67 3.55 -13.86 -5.30
C GLU A 67 4.55 -12.80 -4.86
N LEU A 68 5.05 -12.90 -3.63
CA LEU A 68 6.14 -12.09 -3.09
C LEU A 68 7.50 -12.76 -3.35
N PRO A 69 8.60 -12.00 -3.38
CA PRO A 69 9.95 -12.55 -3.55
C PRO A 69 10.36 -13.58 -2.49
N ASP A 70 9.79 -13.51 -1.28
CA ASP A 70 10.03 -14.46 -0.19
C ASP A 70 9.15 -15.72 -0.25
N GLY A 71 8.34 -15.86 -1.30
CA GLY A 71 7.40 -16.96 -1.49
C GLY A 71 6.04 -16.76 -0.82
N GLY A 72 5.80 -15.64 -0.15
CA GLY A 72 4.47 -15.28 0.35
C GLY A 72 3.45 -15.14 -0.78
N GLN A 73 2.21 -15.56 -0.55
CA GLN A 73 1.14 -15.46 -1.55
C GLN A 73 -0.11 -14.81 -0.97
N PHE A 74 -0.78 -13.98 -1.77
CA PHE A 74 -2.06 -13.36 -1.43
C PHE A 74 -3.06 -13.44 -2.59
N THR A 75 -4.34 -13.38 -2.26
CA THR A 75 -5.43 -13.44 -3.23
C THR A 75 -5.75 -12.05 -3.77
N ILE A 76 -5.99 -11.96 -5.07
CA ILE A 76 -6.47 -10.77 -5.76
C ILE A 76 -7.84 -11.12 -6.35
N ASN A 77 -8.87 -10.38 -5.94
CA ASN A 77 -10.23 -10.54 -6.42
C ASN A 77 -10.40 -9.68 -7.66
N VAL A 78 -10.81 -10.28 -8.78
CA VAL A 78 -10.99 -9.54 -10.05
C VAL A 78 -12.43 -9.67 -10.52
N THR A 79 -13.04 -8.54 -10.83
CA THR A 79 -14.41 -8.44 -11.35
C THR A 79 -14.39 -7.77 -12.71
N GLN A 80 -15.02 -8.40 -13.70
CA GLN A 80 -15.25 -7.80 -15.01
C GLN A 80 -16.41 -6.80 -14.89
N GLN A 81 -16.16 -5.53 -15.18
CA GLN A 81 -17.18 -4.49 -15.14
C GLN A 81 -18.10 -4.55 -16.38
N ASP A 82 -17.59 -5.03 -17.51
CA ASP A 82 -18.32 -5.12 -18.77
C ASP A 82 -17.85 -6.31 -19.64
N ASP A 83 -18.48 -6.46 -20.80
CA ASP A 83 -18.11 -7.46 -21.82
C ASP A 83 -17.01 -6.97 -22.79
N GLN A 84 -16.50 -5.76 -22.60
CA GLN A 84 -15.39 -5.19 -23.39
C GLN A 84 -14.03 -5.58 -22.79
N GLY A 85 -14.03 -5.94 -21.52
CA GLY A 85 -12.85 -6.37 -20.75
C GLY A 85 -12.34 -5.28 -19.81
N THR A 86 -13.19 -4.34 -19.41
CA THR A 86 -12.92 -3.45 -18.28
C THR A 86 -12.95 -4.27 -17.00
N LEU A 87 -11.90 -4.13 -16.18
CA LEU A 87 -11.74 -4.88 -14.94
C LEU A 87 -11.64 -3.92 -13.76
N ASP A 88 -12.07 -4.41 -12.61
CA ASP A 88 -11.79 -3.84 -11.30
C ASP A 88 -11.20 -4.95 -10.42
N TRP A 89 -10.34 -4.58 -9.48
CA TRP A 89 -9.73 -5.55 -8.58
C TRP A 89 -9.53 -5.00 -7.17
N ASP A 90 -9.68 -5.89 -6.20
CA ASP A 90 -9.38 -5.63 -4.80
C ASP A 90 -8.41 -6.68 -4.25
N VAL A 91 -7.54 -6.23 -3.34
CA VAL A 91 -6.65 -7.11 -2.60
C VAL A 91 -7.06 -7.07 -1.13
N PRO A 92 -7.75 -8.11 -0.62
CA PRO A 92 -8.13 -8.15 0.77
C PRO A 92 -6.92 -8.35 1.68
N SER A 93 -7.01 -7.83 2.90
CA SER A 93 -6.03 -8.10 3.94
C SER A 93 -5.88 -9.60 4.21
N SER A 94 -4.64 -10.06 4.34
CA SER A 94 -4.26 -11.46 4.52
C SER A 94 -3.12 -11.59 5.54
N LYS A 95 -2.60 -12.81 5.72
CA LYS A 95 -1.45 -13.06 6.60
C LYS A 95 -0.16 -12.40 6.11
N VAL A 96 0.00 -12.22 4.79
CA VAL A 96 1.26 -11.77 4.17
C VAL A 96 1.19 -10.35 3.63
N LEU A 97 -0.01 -9.84 3.38
CA LEU A 97 -0.22 -8.49 2.84
C LEU A 97 -1.41 -7.85 3.54
N ILE A 98 -1.23 -6.62 4.04
CA ILE A 98 -2.28 -5.81 4.64
C ILE A 98 -2.75 -4.78 3.62
N ASN A 99 -4.06 -4.68 3.43
CA ASN A 99 -4.71 -3.55 2.78
C ASN A 99 -4.94 -2.46 3.83
N LEU A 100 -4.12 -1.43 3.76
CA LEU A 100 -4.10 -0.32 4.71
C LEU A 100 -5.31 0.59 4.54
N ALA A 101 -5.84 0.76 3.32
CA ALA A 101 -7.07 1.53 3.12
C ALA A 101 -8.28 0.89 3.84
N SER A 102 -8.46 -0.42 3.70
CA SER A 102 -9.51 -1.14 4.44
C SER A 102 -9.28 -1.13 5.95
N LEU A 103 -8.01 -1.13 6.39
CA LEU A 103 -7.67 -1.02 7.80
C LEU A 103 -7.97 0.38 8.36
N GLU A 104 -7.63 1.44 7.63
CA GLU A 104 -7.94 2.83 7.98
C GLU A 104 -9.44 3.02 8.16
N GLU A 105 -10.25 2.57 7.19
CA GLU A 105 -11.71 2.65 7.28
C GLU A 105 -12.25 1.96 8.54
N LYS A 106 -11.70 0.79 8.88
CA LYS A 106 -12.07 0.05 10.07
C LYS A 106 -11.72 0.82 11.35
N ILE A 107 -10.48 1.30 11.46
CA ILE A 107 -10.02 2.10 12.62
C ILE A 107 -10.88 3.37 12.77
N GLN A 108 -11.17 4.07 11.66
CA GLN A 108 -12.00 5.27 11.69
C GLN A 108 -13.43 4.99 12.14
N ALA A 109 -14.00 3.85 11.73
CA ALA A 109 -15.33 3.42 12.17
C ALA A 109 -15.34 3.11 13.68
N GLU A 110 -14.36 2.37 14.19
CA GLU A 110 -14.28 2.00 15.61
C GLU A 110 -14.04 3.23 16.50
N ILE A 111 -13.18 4.17 16.07
CA ILE A 111 -13.02 5.47 16.75
C ILE A 111 -14.36 6.22 16.80
N ARG A 112 -15.08 6.29 15.66
CA ARG A 112 -16.37 6.97 15.59
C ARG A 112 -17.37 6.37 16.56
N ASP A 113 -17.42 5.04 16.66
CA ASP A 113 -18.32 4.33 17.55
C ASP A 113 -17.93 4.54 19.02
N ALA A 114 -16.64 4.57 19.34
CA ALA A 114 -16.14 4.75 20.69
C ALA A 114 -16.32 6.18 21.23
N VAL A 115 -16.08 7.21 20.40
CA VAL A 115 -16.02 8.61 20.88
C VAL A 115 -17.06 9.55 20.23
N GLY A 116 -17.85 9.05 19.28
CA GLY A 116 -18.88 9.83 18.57
C GLY A 116 -18.32 10.88 17.61
N LYS A 117 -17.03 10.83 17.27
CA LYS A 117 -16.37 11.77 16.35
C LYS A 117 -15.69 11.01 15.21
N SER A 118 -15.79 11.55 14.00
CA SER A 118 -15.02 11.05 12.87
C SER A 118 -13.64 11.68 12.89
N LEU A 119 -12.61 10.87 13.10
CA LEU A 119 -11.21 11.25 12.91
C LEU A 119 -10.72 10.62 11.61
N ALA A 120 -9.91 11.33 10.84
CA ALA A 120 -9.23 10.74 9.69
C ALA A 120 -7.97 10.04 10.18
N VAL A 121 -7.69 8.86 9.62
CA VAL A 121 -6.49 8.07 9.92
C VAL A 121 -5.74 7.85 8.62
N ASP A 122 -4.43 8.07 8.63
CA ASP A 122 -3.53 7.95 7.48
C ASP A 122 -2.40 6.97 7.81
N CYS A 123 -2.41 5.81 7.16
CA CYS A 123 -1.38 4.78 7.26
C CYS A 123 -0.35 4.87 6.10
N ARG A 124 -0.38 5.96 5.31
CA ARG A 124 0.58 6.41 4.28
C ARG A 124 0.67 5.62 2.97
N ASP A 125 0.49 4.30 3.00
CA ASP A 125 0.55 3.42 1.83
C ASP A 125 -0.78 2.67 1.65
N THR A 126 -1.07 2.10 0.48
CA THR A 126 -2.27 1.27 0.29
C THR A 126 -2.04 -0.18 0.71
N TYR A 127 -0.83 -0.70 0.44
CA TYR A 127 -0.47 -2.08 0.75
C TYR A 127 0.84 -2.16 1.52
N ARG A 128 0.88 -3.05 2.50
CA ARG A 128 2.08 -3.33 3.32
C ARG A 128 2.30 -4.82 3.46
N VAL A 129 3.52 -5.27 3.18
CA VAL A 129 3.93 -6.66 3.46
C VAL A 129 3.92 -6.87 4.97
N ASN A 130 3.33 -7.97 5.38
CA ASN A 130 3.05 -8.25 6.77
C ASN A 130 4.03 -9.28 7.33
N GLN A 131 4.67 -8.94 8.45
CA GLN A 131 5.52 -9.86 9.20
C GLN A 131 4.89 -10.18 10.55
N ARG A 132 5.02 -11.43 10.99
CA ARG A 132 4.46 -11.85 12.29
C ARG A 132 5.15 -11.09 13.43
N GLY A 133 4.35 -10.52 14.33
CA GLY A 133 4.86 -9.76 15.47
C GLY A 133 5.31 -8.35 15.11
N ASP A 134 5.11 -7.92 13.86
CA ASP A 134 5.40 -6.55 13.44
C ASP A 134 4.37 -5.56 14.00
N SER A 135 4.75 -4.29 14.06
CA SER A 135 3.88 -3.19 14.44
C SER A 135 4.19 -1.95 13.61
N PHE A 136 3.19 -1.12 13.38
CA PHE A 136 3.33 0.12 12.63
C PHE A 136 2.34 1.17 13.12
N GLU A 137 2.66 2.43 12.86
CA GLU A 137 1.85 3.55 13.29
C GLU A 137 1.07 4.13 12.10
N CYS A 138 -0.20 4.48 12.35
CA CYS A 138 -1.00 5.31 11.48
C CYS A 138 -1.21 6.67 12.16
N ASP A 139 -1.10 7.73 11.39
CA ASP A 139 -1.24 9.10 11.87
C ASP A 139 -2.72 9.47 11.96
N VAL A 140 -3.14 10.15 13.04
CA VAL A 140 -4.48 10.72 13.12
C VAL A 140 -4.44 12.12 12.52
N VAL A 141 -5.10 12.29 11.37
CA VAL A 141 -5.17 13.55 10.67
C VAL A 141 -6.31 14.40 11.25
N GLY A 142 -5.93 15.53 11.83
CA GLY A 142 -6.85 16.48 12.46
C GLY A 142 -6.82 16.41 13.99
N ALA A 143 -7.00 17.55 14.65
CA ALA A 143 -6.95 17.64 16.11
C ALA A 143 -8.21 16.99 16.74
N GLY A 144 -8.16 15.69 16.97
CA GLY A 144 -9.16 14.96 17.73
C GLY A 144 -8.91 15.08 19.23
N ILE A 145 -9.68 15.92 19.93
CA ILE A 145 -9.74 15.86 21.39
C ILE A 145 -10.84 14.89 21.80
N VAL A 146 -10.43 13.78 22.41
CA VAL A 146 -11.30 12.84 23.13
C VAL A 146 -11.31 13.20 24.62
N ALA A 147 -12.22 12.63 25.40
CA ALA A 147 -12.28 12.90 26.84
C ALA A 147 -10.96 12.58 27.56
N ALA A 148 -10.18 11.64 27.02
CA ALA A 148 -8.87 11.23 27.52
C ALA A 148 -7.69 12.09 27.03
N GLY A 149 -7.88 13.08 26.15
CA GLY A 149 -6.78 13.90 25.62
C GLY A 149 -6.77 14.00 24.10
N ARG A 150 -5.60 14.34 23.52
CA ARG A 150 -5.40 14.40 22.07
C ARG A 150 -4.88 13.05 21.58
N VAL A 151 -5.51 12.51 20.53
CA VAL A 151 -5.00 11.32 19.83
C VAL A 151 -4.17 11.79 18.64
N GLU A 152 -2.90 11.42 18.58
CA GLU A 152 -1.98 11.82 17.50
C GLU A 152 -1.63 10.66 16.57
N SER A 153 -1.55 9.44 17.09
CA SER A 153 -1.32 8.24 16.27
C SER A 153 -1.99 7.00 16.86
N VAL A 154 -2.16 5.99 16.00
CA VAL A 154 -2.68 4.66 16.32
C VAL A 154 -1.58 3.65 16.01
N LEU A 155 -1.13 2.90 17.02
CA LEU A 155 -0.17 1.82 16.83
C LEU A 155 -0.92 0.51 16.54
N VAL A 156 -0.74 -0.01 15.33
CA VAL A 156 -1.28 -1.28 14.85
C VAL A 156 -0.27 -2.40 15.15
N LYS A 157 -0.73 -3.49 15.75
CA LYS A 157 0.08 -4.70 16.01
C LYS A 157 -0.43 -5.87 15.18
N VAL A 158 0.49 -6.65 14.64
CA VAL A 158 0.17 -7.80 13.78
C VAL A 158 0.33 -9.10 14.56
N ASN A 159 -0.80 -9.64 15.02
CA ASN A 159 -0.87 -10.97 15.63
C ASN A 159 -1.07 -12.02 14.52
N GLY A 160 -0.10 -12.90 14.30
CA GLY A 160 0.07 -13.75 13.10
C GLY A 160 -0.98 -14.82 12.76
N GLN A 161 -2.27 -14.63 13.10
CA GLN A 161 -3.33 -15.66 13.03
C GLN A 161 -4.48 -15.37 12.04
N SER A 162 -4.21 -14.76 10.87
CA SER A 162 -5.18 -14.59 9.75
C SER A 162 -6.32 -13.60 9.91
N ASN A 163 -6.57 -13.09 11.12
CA ASN A 163 -7.50 -12.00 11.34
C ASN A 163 -6.70 -10.83 11.92
N LEU A 164 -6.79 -9.67 11.29
CA LEU A 164 -6.23 -8.43 11.81
C LEU A 164 -7.00 -8.07 13.10
N GLU A 165 -6.53 -8.59 14.23
CA GLU A 165 -6.83 -8.05 15.55
C GLU A 165 -5.92 -6.85 15.76
N TRP A 166 -6.48 -5.67 15.56
CA TRP A 166 -5.86 -4.41 15.93
C TRP A 166 -6.20 -4.11 17.40
N GLN A 167 -5.26 -3.55 18.16
CA GLN A 167 -5.50 -3.06 19.52
C GLN A 167 -5.54 -1.53 19.46
N GLU A 168 -6.55 -0.94 20.09
CA GLU A 168 -6.51 0.49 20.42
C GLU A 168 -5.28 0.76 21.28
N VAL A 169 -4.31 1.48 20.72
CA VAL A 169 -3.24 2.05 21.53
C VAL A 169 -3.70 3.43 21.95
N LEU A 170 -4.28 3.50 23.14
CA LEU A 170 -4.47 4.73 23.90
C LEU A 170 -3.08 5.32 24.18
N ILE A 171 -2.55 6.12 23.25
CA ILE A 171 -1.39 6.97 23.54
C ILE A 171 -1.90 8.05 24.49
N GLY A 172 -1.29 8.03 25.68
CA GLY A 172 -1.75 8.76 26.85
C GLY A 172 -2.09 10.21 26.56
N ALA A 173 -3.03 10.73 27.35
CA ALA A 173 -3.10 12.13 27.66
C ALA A 173 -1.66 12.64 27.81
N VAL A 174 -1.14 13.39 26.85
CA VAL A 174 -0.09 14.35 27.17
C VAL A 174 -0.79 15.26 28.17
N PRO A 175 -0.49 15.20 29.49
CA PRO A 175 -1.10 16.15 30.40
C PRO A 175 -0.74 17.51 29.83
N ALA A 176 -1.75 18.30 29.50
CA ALA A 176 -1.53 19.66 29.02
C ALA A 176 -0.54 20.29 29.99
N ALA A 177 0.67 20.58 29.50
CA ALA A 177 1.72 21.14 30.34
C ALA A 177 1.06 22.32 31.07
N PRO A 178 1.09 22.35 32.43
CA PRO A 178 0.45 23.42 33.16
C PRO A 178 1.02 24.71 32.60
N GLN A 179 0.15 25.56 32.04
CA GLN A 179 0.53 26.86 31.54
C GLN A 179 1.28 27.54 32.68
N ALA A 180 2.60 27.64 32.53
CA ALA A 180 3.45 28.28 33.49
C ALA A 180 2.95 29.71 33.60
N ALA A 181 2.27 29.99 34.71
CA ALA A 181 1.92 31.34 35.08
C ALA A 181 3.21 32.15 35.07
N ALA A 182 3.26 33.14 34.18
CA ALA A 182 4.31 34.12 34.15
C ALA A 182 4.36 34.82 35.51
N SER A 183 5.36 34.48 36.31
CA SER A 183 5.80 35.29 37.45
C SER A 183 7.31 35.42 37.32
N GLY A 184 7.75 36.65 37.07
CA GLY A 184 9.11 36.97 36.67
C GLY A 184 10.14 36.98 37.80
N ALA A 185 11.25 37.67 37.48
CA ALA A 185 12.39 38.06 38.32
C ALA A 185 13.62 37.13 38.29
N ALA A 186 14.52 37.46 37.35
CA ALA A 186 15.96 37.68 37.50
C ALA A 186 16.74 37.06 38.67
N ALA A 187 17.85 36.38 38.34
CA ALA A 187 19.21 36.75 38.79
C ALA A 187 20.29 35.87 38.13
N SER A 188 21.38 36.53 37.72
CA SER A 188 22.57 36.03 37.03
C SER A 188 23.58 35.29 37.93
N ALA A 189 24.40 34.40 37.35
CA ALA A 189 25.86 34.24 37.57
C ALA A 189 26.35 33.00 36.76
N GLU A 190 27.22 33.13 35.75
CA GLU A 190 28.71 33.15 35.80
C GLU A 190 29.28 31.71 35.90
N ALA A 191 29.70 31.06 34.80
CA ALA A 191 30.95 31.13 34.02
C ALA A 191 32.07 30.18 34.51
N THR A 192 32.40 29.19 33.66
CA THR A 192 33.74 28.57 33.44
C THR A 192 33.58 27.63 32.22
N ASP A 193 34.13 27.93 31.05
CA ASP A 193 35.55 27.83 30.64
C ASP A 193 36.11 26.42 30.86
N GLU A 194 36.04 25.57 29.83
CA GLU A 194 37.08 24.56 29.57
C GLU A 194 37.05 24.14 28.09
N LYS A 195 38.23 24.21 27.46
CA LYS A 195 38.59 23.86 26.08
C LYS A 195 39.87 22.98 26.22
N PRO A 196 40.44 22.43 25.12
CA PRO A 196 40.07 21.32 24.22
C PRO A 196 40.98 20.07 24.43
N ASP A 197 40.66 18.93 23.79
CA ASP A 197 41.64 17.98 23.24
C ASP A 197 40.91 17.09 22.19
N VAL A 198 41.21 17.10 20.89
CA VAL A 198 42.36 16.58 20.12
C VAL A 198 42.40 15.03 20.05
N ALA A 199 42.69 14.55 18.83
CA ALA A 199 43.14 13.20 18.42
C ALA A 199 42.04 12.16 18.13
N THR A 200 42.11 11.27 17.14
CA THR A 200 43.04 11.03 16.02
C THR A 200 42.39 9.95 15.11
N ALA A 201 42.73 10.00 13.83
CA ALA A 201 42.72 8.97 12.78
C ALA A 201 42.30 7.52 13.09
N ALA A 202 41.65 6.86 12.13
CA ALA A 202 42.35 6.00 11.15
C ALA A 202 41.37 5.29 10.21
N ALA A 203 41.78 5.23 8.95
CA ALA A 203 41.23 4.38 7.90
C ALA A 203 41.48 2.89 8.21
N ASN A 204 40.60 2.02 7.73
CA ASN A 204 41.04 0.71 7.27
C ASN A 204 40.15 0.21 6.12
N SER A 205 40.79 0.14 4.96
CA SER A 205 40.35 -0.52 3.74
C SER A 205 40.82 -1.98 3.79
N THR A 206 39.98 -2.95 3.46
CA THR A 206 40.42 -4.25 2.92
C THR A 206 39.36 -4.83 1.97
N PRO A 207 39.75 -5.21 0.74
CA PRO A 207 38.97 -6.02 -0.21
C PRO A 207 39.41 -7.51 -0.20
N ALA A 208 38.53 -8.41 -0.63
CA ALA A 208 38.80 -9.79 -1.08
C ALA A 208 37.52 -10.24 -1.85
N ALA A 209 37.48 -10.68 -3.13
CA ALA A 209 38.20 -11.75 -3.84
C ALA A 209 38.15 -13.07 -3.04
N ALA A 210 37.79 -14.26 -3.56
CA ALA A 210 37.62 -14.82 -4.88
C ALA A 210 36.70 -16.08 -4.76
N GLU A 211 36.23 -16.69 -5.86
CA GLU A 211 36.55 -18.05 -6.37
C GLU A 211 35.19 -18.80 -6.49
N GLU A 212 34.68 -19.13 -7.68
CA GLU A 212 34.96 -20.32 -8.50
C GLU A 212 34.76 -21.64 -7.72
N ASP A 213 33.75 -22.42 -8.09
CA ASP A 213 33.86 -23.88 -8.18
C ASP A 213 32.76 -24.43 -9.12
N GLU A 214 33.25 -25.15 -10.11
CA GLU A 214 32.57 -26.06 -11.02
C GLU A 214 31.99 -27.26 -10.24
N ASP A 215 30.93 -27.91 -10.74
CA ASP A 215 30.89 -29.37 -10.74
C ASP A 215 29.73 -29.92 -11.59
N GLU A 216 30.11 -30.88 -12.43
CA GLU A 216 29.35 -31.71 -13.36
C GLU A 216 28.41 -32.70 -12.66
N ASP A 217 27.24 -32.98 -13.27
CA ASP A 217 26.75 -34.32 -13.68
C ASP A 217 25.38 -34.23 -14.38
#